data_AF-A0A1V3L4A0-F1
#
_entry.id   AF-A0A1V3L4A0-F1
#
_cell.length_a   1.000
_cell.length_b   1.000
_cell.length_c   1.000
_cell.angle_alpha   90.00
_cell.angle_beta   90.00
_cell.angle_gamma   90.00
#
_symmetry.space_group_name_H-M   'P 1'
#
loop_
_entity.id
_entity.type
_entity.pdbx_description
1 polymer ?
#
loop_
_entity_poly.entity_id
_entity_poly.type
_entity_poly.pdbx_seq_one_letter_code
_entity_poly.pdbx_strand_id
1 'polypeptide(L)'
;MNIDRVAVQWGYWATPRYGTEFPRISAGFAQVKPNAEYAYKPHLDPISDELGMQINECMLIMYKVNPELYDVFMLTYVDRWNWKDIKNYLNISKEAYYYRLNTAKTSLKLMLYTGKAVFVA
;
A
#
# COMPACT_ATOMS: atom_id res chain seq x y z
N MET A 1 17.26 -2.25 1.14
CA MET A 1 15.88 -2.34 1.68
C MET A 1 15.11 -3.46 0.98
N ASN A 2 14.49 -4.39 1.73
CA ASN A 2 13.61 -5.42 1.16
C ASN A 2 12.21 -4.83 0.97
N ILE A 3 11.83 -4.54 -0.28
CA ILE A 3 10.59 -3.82 -0.58
C ILE A 3 9.34 -4.65 -0.31
N ASP A 4 9.39 -5.97 -0.50
CA ASP A 4 8.26 -6.86 -0.24
C ASP A 4 7.91 -6.85 1.25
N ARG A 5 8.93 -6.92 2.10
CA ARG A 5 8.76 -6.83 3.55
C ARG A 5 8.22 -5.45 3.95
N VAL A 6 8.80 -4.38 3.42
CA VAL A 6 8.40 -2.99 3.73
C VAL A 6 6.95 -2.71 3.30
N ALA A 7 6.53 -3.18 2.13
CA ALA A 7 5.16 -3.01 1.64
C ALA A 7 4.14 -3.67 2.59
N VAL A 8 4.44 -4.89 3.08
CA VAL A 8 3.61 -5.57 4.08
C VAL A 8 3.59 -4.77 5.39
N GLN A 9 4.75 -4.38 5.93
CA GLN A 9 4.84 -3.61 7.18
C GLN A 9 4.06 -2.30 7.10
N TRP A 10 4.19 -1.58 5.99
CA TRP A 10 3.45 -0.34 5.76
C TRP A 10 1.95 -0.56 5.67
N GLY A 11 1.49 -1.63 5.00
CA GLY A 11 0.06 -1.98 4.95
C GLY A 11 -0.57 -2.13 6.34
N TYR A 12 0.15 -2.78 7.27
CA TYR A 12 -0.26 -2.88 8.67
C TYR A 12 -0.20 -1.53 9.41
N TRP A 13 0.83 -0.72 9.15
CA TRP A 13 0.94 0.62 9.73
C TRP A 13 -0.16 1.58 9.25
N ALA A 14 -0.58 1.48 7.99
CA ALA A 14 -1.58 2.32 7.36
C ALA A 14 -3.03 1.90 7.68
N THR A 15 -3.24 0.71 8.24
CA THR A 15 -4.57 0.24 8.63
C THR A 15 -4.99 0.84 9.97
N PRO A 16 -6.17 1.48 10.08
CA PRO A 16 -6.67 1.96 11.36
C PRO A 16 -6.78 0.84 12.40
N ARG A 17 -6.21 1.03 13.59
CA ARG A 17 -6.39 0.10 14.71
C ARG A 17 -7.72 0.40 15.40
N TYR A 18 -8.52 -0.65 15.67
CA TYR A 18 -9.78 -0.51 16.41
C TYR A 18 -9.54 0.18 17.76
N GLY A 19 -10.19 1.33 17.99
CA GLY A 19 -10.38 1.91 19.32
C GLY A 19 -9.24 2.73 19.93
N THR A 20 -8.10 2.94 19.25
CA THR A 20 -6.96 3.65 19.89
C THR A 20 -6.26 4.72 19.03
N GLU A 21 -6.59 4.85 17.75
CA GLU A 21 -5.94 5.86 16.88
C GLU A 21 -6.96 6.65 16.09
N PHE A 22 -6.77 7.99 16.05
CA PHE A 22 -7.52 8.90 15.20
C PHE A 22 -7.44 8.37 13.75
N PRO A 23 -8.57 8.30 13.01
CA PRO A 23 -8.58 7.60 11.74
C PRO A 23 -7.61 8.30 10.78
N ARG A 24 -6.52 7.61 10.41
CA ARG A 24 -5.58 8.05 9.37
C ARG A 24 -6.25 7.82 8.02
N ILE A 25 -7.34 8.54 7.77
CA ILE A 25 -8.01 8.57 6.47
C ILE A 25 -7.07 9.33 5.55
N SER A 26 -6.20 8.61 4.83
CA SER A 26 -5.64 9.16 3.60
C SER A 26 -6.84 9.62 2.76
N ALA A 27 -6.83 10.90 2.39
CA ALA A 27 -7.93 11.56 1.69
C ALA A 27 -8.35 10.73 0.47
N GLY A 28 -9.53 10.10 0.54
CA GLY A 28 -10.07 9.24 -0.52
C GLY A 28 -10.65 7.90 -0.05
N PHE A 29 -10.26 7.38 1.12
CA PHE A 29 -10.73 6.07 1.59
C PHE A 29 -11.93 6.17 2.52
N ALA A 30 -13.13 6.10 1.95
CA ALA A 30 -14.35 6.11 2.73
C ALA A 30 -14.72 4.75 3.38
N GLN A 31 -14.07 3.61 3.07
CA GLN A 31 -14.62 2.30 3.48
C GLN A 31 -13.61 1.18 3.81
N VAL A 32 -12.45 1.47 4.42
CA VAL A 32 -11.72 0.37 5.08
C VAL A 32 -12.45 0.07 6.39
N LYS A 33 -13.35 -0.93 6.40
CA LYS A 33 -13.89 -1.44 7.67
C LYS A 33 -12.68 -1.90 8.48
N PRO A 34 -12.44 -1.33 9.68
CA PRO A 34 -11.40 -1.85 10.55
C PRO A 34 -11.77 -3.33 10.78
N ASN A 35 -10.87 -4.25 10.47
CA ASN A 35 -10.98 -5.62 10.96
C ASN A 35 -9.93 -5.78 12.04
N ALA A 36 -10.35 -6.07 13.27
CA ALA A 36 -9.45 -6.20 14.42
C ALA A 36 -8.39 -7.29 14.21
N GLU A 37 -8.68 -8.30 13.39
CA GLU A 37 -7.73 -9.37 13.00
C GLU A 37 -6.50 -8.85 12.26
N TYR A 38 -6.59 -7.64 11.72
CA TYR A 38 -5.56 -7.03 10.90
C TYR A 38 -4.73 -5.97 11.63
N ALA A 39 -5.05 -5.68 12.90
CA ALA A 39 -4.33 -4.70 13.71
C ALA A 39 -2.97 -5.23 14.22
N TYR A 40 -2.76 -6.55 14.26
CA TYR A 40 -1.56 -7.14 14.84
C TYR A 40 -1.12 -8.40 14.09
N LYS A 41 0.15 -8.45 13.70
CA LYS A 41 0.82 -9.65 13.19
C LYS A 41 2.02 -9.96 14.10
N PRO A 42 2.01 -11.04 14.90
CA PRO A 42 3.00 -11.31 15.97
C PRO A 42 4.46 -11.39 15.55
N HIS A 43 4.74 -11.46 14.24
CA HIS A 43 6.09 -11.65 13.68
C HIS A 43 6.46 -10.60 12.63
N LEU A 44 5.72 -9.49 12.58
CA LEU A 44 5.99 -8.40 11.67
C LEU A 44 6.51 -7.21 12.47
N ASP A 45 7.82 -7.00 12.45
CA ASP A 45 8.41 -5.80 13.04
C ASP A 45 7.73 -4.56 12.44
N PRO A 46 7.24 -3.61 13.24
CA PRO A 46 6.65 -2.39 12.70
C PRO A 46 7.73 -1.55 12.01
N ILE A 47 7.33 -0.79 10.99
CA ILE A 47 8.17 0.29 10.45
C ILE A 47 8.10 1.50 11.38
N SER A 48 9.12 2.37 11.33
CA SER A 48 9.09 3.65 12.04
C SER A 48 8.01 4.57 11.45
N ASP A 49 7.48 5.49 12.26
CA ASP A 49 6.51 6.48 11.79
C ASP A 49 7.10 7.38 10.69
N GLU A 50 8.38 7.74 10.79
CA GLU A 50 9.08 8.50 9.75
C GLU A 50 9.04 7.79 8.39
N LEU A 51 9.41 6.50 8.35
CA LEU A 51 9.35 5.71 7.13
C LEU A 51 7.90 5.50 6.68
N GLY A 52 6.98 5.32 7.62
CA GLY A 52 5.54 5.21 7.35
C GLY A 52 4.98 6.42 6.62
N MET A 53 5.34 7.62 7.09
CA MET A 53 4.97 8.89 6.47
C MET A 53 5.64 9.09 5.11
N GLN A 54 6.93 8.78 4.97
CA GLN A 54 7.64 8.86 3.69
C GLN A 54 7.00 7.96 2.61
N ILE A 55 6.63 6.73 2.97
CA ILE A 55 5.91 5.83 2.07
C ILE A 55 4.52 6.39 1.75
N ASN A 56 3.80 6.94 2.72
CA ASN A 56 2.49 7.54 2.48
C ASN A 56 2.56 8.68 1.44
N GLU A 57 3.59 9.54 1.52
CA GLU A 57 3.81 10.57 0.50
C GLU A 57 4.10 9.98 -0.88
N CYS A 58 4.91 8.91 -0.96
CA CYS A 58 5.15 8.18 -2.21
C CYS A 58 3.84 7.59 -2.77
N MET A 59 2.97 7.08 -1.91
CA MET A 59 1.66 6.55 -2.29
C MET A 59 0.74 7.66 -2.81
N LEU A 60 0.77 8.87 -2.23
CA LEU A 60 0.04 10.03 -2.77
C LEU A 60 0.54 10.47 -4.14
N ILE A 61 1.85 10.38 -4.39
CA ILE A 61 2.41 10.63 -5.74
C ILE A 61 1.93 9.55 -6.71
N MET A 62 1.99 8.28 -6.32
CA MET A 62 1.52 7.16 -7.14
C MET A 62 0.04 7.28 -7.46
N TYR A 63 -0.80 7.67 -6.51
CA TYR A 63 -2.24 7.94 -6.73
C TYR A 63 -2.45 9.00 -7.81
N LYS A 64 -1.66 10.09 -7.79
CA LYS A 64 -1.77 11.18 -8.76
C LYS A 64 -1.27 10.81 -10.16
N VAL A 65 -0.17 10.06 -10.24
CA VAL A 65 0.53 9.79 -11.52
C VAL A 65 0.02 8.51 -12.18
N ASN A 66 -0.28 7.47 -11.39
CA ASN A 66 -0.76 6.19 -11.89
C ASN A 66 -1.69 5.51 -10.85
N PRO A 67 -2.98 5.89 -10.84
CA PRO A 67 -3.95 5.37 -9.87
C PRO A 67 -4.13 3.85 -9.98
N GLU A 68 -3.90 3.24 -11.14
CA GLU A 68 -4.02 1.78 -11.30
C GLU A 68 -2.98 1.00 -10.47
N LEU A 69 -1.75 1.53 -10.36
CA LEU A 69 -0.71 0.94 -9.52
C LEU A 69 -1.02 1.13 -8.04
N TYR A 70 -1.55 2.31 -7.72
CA TYR A 70 -1.98 2.64 -6.37
C TYR A 70 -3.09 1.71 -5.89
N ASP A 71 -4.16 1.53 -6.67
CA ASP A 71 -5.30 0.69 -6.32
C ASP A 71 -4.88 -0.76 -6.04
N VAL A 72 -4.07 -1.35 -6.93
CA VAL A 72 -3.56 -2.72 -6.75
C VAL A 72 -2.71 -2.83 -5.48
N PHE A 73 -1.89 -1.83 -5.17
CA PHE A 73 -1.06 -1.82 -3.97
C PHE A 73 -1.92 -1.72 -2.70
N MET A 74 -2.86 -0.78 -2.66
CA MET A 74 -3.72 -0.54 -1.50
C MET A 74 -4.62 -1.74 -1.21
N LEU A 75 -5.28 -2.29 -2.23
CA LEU A 75 -6.13 -3.47 -2.07
C LEU A 75 -5.32 -4.69 -1.60
N THR A 76 -4.06 -4.82 -2.03
CA THR A 76 -3.20 -5.95 -1.65
C THR A 76 -2.67 -5.82 -0.21
N TYR A 77 -2.17 -4.65 0.19
CA TYR A 77 -1.43 -4.51 1.44
C TYR A 77 -2.23 -3.88 2.59
N VAL A 78 -3.17 -2.98 2.29
CA VAL A 78 -4.01 -2.31 3.29
C VAL A 78 -5.30 -3.10 3.49
N ASP A 79 -6.06 -3.32 2.41
CA ASP A 79 -7.32 -4.05 2.48
C ASP A 79 -7.12 -5.58 2.56
N ARG A 80 -5.93 -6.06 2.19
CA ARG A 80 -5.54 -7.49 2.22
C ARG A 80 -6.48 -8.40 1.43
N TRP A 81 -7.00 -7.90 0.31
CA TRP A 81 -7.77 -8.71 -0.62
C TRP A 81 -6.87 -9.73 -1.30
N ASN A 82 -7.42 -10.90 -1.61
CA ASN A 82 -6.70 -11.86 -2.42
C ASN A 82 -6.69 -11.40 -3.90
N TRP A 83 -5.73 -11.92 -4.67
CA TRP A 83 -5.56 -11.51 -6.07
C TRP A 83 -6.80 -11.78 -6.95
N LYS A 84 -7.65 -12.77 -6.61
CA LYS A 84 -8.85 -13.08 -7.40
C LYS A 84 -9.91 -11.99 -7.20
N ASP A 85 -10.10 -11.53 -5.97
CA ASP A 85 -11.05 -10.47 -5.64
C ASP A 85 -10.62 -9.15 -6.28
N ILE A 86 -9.32 -8.82 -6.19
CA ILE A 86 -8.75 -7.61 -6.82
C ILE A 86 -8.92 -7.68 -8.34
N LYS A 87 -8.60 -8.83 -8.94
CA LYS A 87 -8.76 -9.05 -10.38
C LYS A 87 -10.20 -8.78 -10.83
N ASN A 88 -11.17 -9.35 -10.11
CA ASN A 88 -12.59 -9.21 -10.45
C ASN A 88 -13.08 -7.78 -10.23
N TYR A 89 -12.67 -7.14 -9.12
CA TYR A 89 -13.07 -5.78 -8.77
C TYR A 89 -12.52 -4.74 -9.74
N LEU A 90 -11.25 -4.82 -10.11
CA LEU A 90 -10.60 -3.91 -11.05
C LEU A 90 -10.83 -4.31 -12.52
N ASN A 91 -11.51 -5.44 -12.78
CA ASN A 91 -11.72 -5.99 -14.11
C ASN A 91 -10.42 -6.14 -14.94
N ILE A 92 -9.40 -6.75 -14.34
CA ILE A 92 -8.08 -6.95 -14.97
C ILE A 92 -7.75 -8.43 -15.19
N SER A 93 -6.67 -8.73 -15.90
CA SER A 93 -6.15 -10.10 -15.99
C SER A 93 -5.29 -10.45 -14.76
N LYS A 94 -4.99 -11.75 -14.58
CA LYS A 94 -4.07 -12.19 -13.52
C LYS A 94 -2.67 -11.62 -13.74
N GLU A 95 -2.23 -11.62 -14.99
CA GLU A 95 -0.93 -11.11 -15.44
C GLU A 95 -0.84 -9.60 -15.17
N ALA A 96 -1.89 -8.85 -15.49
CA ALA A 96 -1.98 -7.43 -15.22
C ALA A 96 -1.91 -7.13 -13.71
N TYR A 97 -2.55 -7.93 -12.85
CA TYR A 97 -2.42 -7.80 -11.39
C TYR A 97 -0.96 -7.91 -10.93
N TYR A 98 -0.26 -8.99 -11.30
CA TYR A 98 1.12 -9.20 -10.87
C TYR A 98 2.07 -8.17 -11.47
N TYR A 99 1.87 -7.80 -12.73
CA TYR A 99 2.63 -6.75 -13.38
C TYR A 99 2.48 -5.42 -12.63
N ARG A 100 1.24 -4.96 -12.43
CA ARG A 100 0.94 -3.70 -11.72
C ARG A 100 1.49 -3.72 -10.29
N LEU A 101 1.31 -4.81 -9.55
CA LEU A 101 1.84 -4.91 -8.18
C LEU A 101 3.38 -4.86 -8.16
N ASN A 102 4.05 -5.53 -9.09
CA ASN A 102 5.51 -5.50 -9.17
C ASN A 102 6.03 -4.11 -9.58
N THR A 103 5.35 -3.45 -10.52
CA THR A 103 5.66 -2.08 -10.94
C THR A 103 5.46 -1.11 -9.78
N ALA A 104 4.35 -1.20 -9.03
CA ALA A 104 4.09 -0.37 -7.86
C ALA A 104 5.22 -0.49 -6.81
N LYS A 105 5.64 -1.72 -6.46
CA LYS A 105 6.77 -1.95 -5.55
C LYS A 105 8.08 -1.36 -6.09
N THR A 106 8.34 -1.52 -7.38
CA THR A 106 9.56 -1.00 -8.01
C THR A 106 9.58 0.52 -7.98
N SER A 107 8.46 1.16 -8.33
CA SER A 107 8.28 2.61 -8.26
C SER A 107 8.44 3.12 -6.82
N LEU A 108 7.85 2.44 -5.83
CA LEU A 108 8.04 2.79 -4.42
C LEU A 108 9.50 2.70 -4.00
N LYS A 109 10.18 1.62 -4.36
CA LYS A 109 11.61 1.45 -4.09
C LYS A 109 12.40 2.62 -4.70
N LEU A 110 12.15 2.95 -5.96
CA LEU A 110 12.84 4.05 -6.64
C LEU A 110 12.58 5.40 -5.95
N MET A 111 11.32 5.75 -5.65
CA MET A 111 10.97 6.99 -4.97
C MET A 111 11.64 7.15 -3.61
N LEU A 112 11.77 6.05 -2.84
CA LEU A 112 12.46 6.05 -1.56
C LEU A 112 13.99 6.21 -1.70
N TYR A 113 14.59 5.68 -2.77
CA TYR A 113 16.03 5.83 -3.03
C TYR A 113 16.39 7.20 -3.62
N THR A 114 15.53 7.80 -4.46
CA THR A 114 15.83 9.05 -5.18
C THR A 114 15.35 10.31 -4.46
N GLY A 115 14.69 10.19 -3.30
CA GLY A 115 14.14 11.34 -2.59
C GLY A 115 12.93 11.96 -3.30
N LYS A 116 12.01 11.11 -3.80
CA LYS A 116 10.72 11.46 -4.43
C LYS A 116 10.78 11.93 -5.90
N ALA A 117 11.92 11.82 -6.57
CA ALA A 117 11.99 12.05 -8.03
C ALA A 117 11.49 10.81 -8.79
N VAL A 118 10.34 10.93 -9.46
CA VAL A 118 9.75 9.87 -10.29
C VAL A 118 10.34 9.93 -11.69
N PHE A 119 10.94 8.82 -12.15
CA PHE A 119 11.14 8.55 -13.57
C PHE A 119 10.02 7.60 -14.01
N VAL A 120 9.17 8.07 -14.91
CA VAL A 120 8.22 7.24 -15.67
C VAL A 120 8.90 6.98 -17.01
N ALA A 121 9.07 5.71 -17.38
CA ALA A 121 9.43 5.29 -18.73
C ALA A 121 8.16 4.88 -19.48
#